data_AF-A0A7W5EMR1-F1
#
_entry.id   AF-A0A7W5EMR1-F1
#
_cell.length_a   1.000
_cell.length_b   1.000
_cell.length_c   1.000
_cell.angle_alpha   90.00
_cell.angle_beta   90.00
_cell.angle_gamma   90.00
#
_symmetry.space_group_name_H-M   'P 1'
#
loop_
_entity.id
_entity.type
_entity.pdbx_description
1 polymer ?
#
loop_
_entity_poly.entity_id
_entity_poly.type
_entity_poly.pdbx_seq_one_letter_code
_entity_poly.pdbx_strand_id
1 'polypeptide(L)' 'MAGSDWSVDFDFGDQGQIDGFDEWRLSIFLAENPHARSIMTVEQLRDSFRASVAAGEIVYSGHHLYYLKRAPIAISS' A
#
# COMPACT_ATOMS: atom_id res chain seq x y z
N MET A 1 -28.08 1.22 -30.91
CA MET A 1 -27.56 1.98 -29.76
C MET A 1 -26.44 1.16 -29.16
N ALA A 2 -25.20 1.61 -29.28
CA ALA A 2 -24.05 0.90 -28.73
C ALA A 2 -24.19 0.83 -27.21
N GLY A 3 -24.06 -0.37 -26.64
CA GLY A 3 -23.96 -0.55 -25.20
C GLY A 3 -22.75 0.24 -24.71
N SER A 4 -22.91 1.02 -23.65
CA SER A 4 -21.80 1.68 -23.00
C SER A 4 -20.85 0.61 -22.46
N ASP A 5 -19.67 0.48 -23.08
CA ASP A 5 -18.55 -0.31 -22.54
C ASP A 5 -18.13 0.36 -21.22
N TRP A 6 -18.62 -0.17 -20.10
CA TRP A 6 -18.12 0.19 -18.79
C TRP A 6 -16.89 -0.65 -18.50
N SER A 7 -15.74 0.01 -18.38
CA SER A 7 -14.52 -0.62 -17.90
C SER A 7 -14.45 -0.51 -16.37
N VAL A 8 -14.22 -1.64 -15.70
CA VAL A 8 -13.86 -1.68 -14.28
C VAL A 8 -12.34 -1.65 -14.20
N ASP A 9 -11.81 -0.67 -13.48
CA ASP A 9 -10.38 -0.55 -13.19
C ASP A 9 -10.13 -0.98 -11.74
N PHE A 10 -9.17 -1.88 -11.55
CA PHE A 10 -8.76 -2.36 -10.23
C PHE A 10 -7.40 -1.78 -9.92
N ASP A 11 -7.24 -1.22 -8.72
CA ASP A 11 -6.00 -0.59 -8.26
C ASP A 11 -4.88 -1.62 -7.97
N PHE A 12 -4.60 -2.60 -8.83
CA PHE A 12 -3.56 -3.60 -8.61
C PHE A 12 -2.16 -2.96 -8.55
N GLY A 13 -1.25 -3.57 -7.78
CA GLY A 13 0.17 -3.23 -7.87
C GLY A 13 0.79 -3.77 -9.15
N ASP A 14 1.96 -3.26 -9.53
CA ASP A 14 2.68 -3.58 -10.78
C ASP A 14 2.92 -5.08 -11.02
N GLN A 15 2.83 -5.91 -9.98
CA GLN A 15 3.02 -7.36 -10.03
C GLN A 15 1.72 -8.14 -9.75
N GLY A 16 0.55 -7.53 -9.99
CA GLY A 16 -0.77 -8.14 -9.74
C GLY A 16 -1.16 -8.19 -8.26
N GLN A 17 -0.60 -7.30 -7.46
CA GLN A 17 -0.82 -7.25 -6.01
C GLN A 17 -2.24 -6.75 -5.69
N ILE A 18 -2.86 -7.36 -4.68
CA ILE A 18 -4.22 -7.02 -4.21
C ILE A 18 -4.22 -6.55 -2.74
N ASP A 19 -3.04 -6.46 -2.14
CA ASP A 19 -2.79 -6.15 -0.73
C ASP A 19 -2.44 -4.66 -0.51
N GLY A 20 -2.91 -3.78 -1.40
CA GLY A 20 -2.60 -2.37 -1.36
C GLY A 20 -3.16 -1.66 -0.13
N PHE A 21 -2.44 -0.66 0.36
CA PHE A 21 -2.79 0.10 1.55
C PHE A 21 -2.48 1.59 1.39
N ASP A 22 -2.94 2.42 2.31
CA ASP A 22 -2.61 3.83 2.40
C ASP A 22 -2.33 4.23 3.87
N GLU A 23 -1.84 5.45 4.07
CA GLU A 23 -1.57 6.00 5.42
C GLU A 23 -2.82 5.97 6.31
N TRP A 24 -3.99 6.23 5.74
CA TRP A 24 -5.24 6.35 6.49
C TRP A 24 -5.68 5.00 7.05
N ARG A 25 -5.67 3.94 6.25
CA ARG A 25 -5.96 2.56 6.68
C ARG A 25 -4.97 2.09 7.74
N LEU A 26 -3.68 2.42 7.58
CA LEU A 26 -2.67 2.11 8.60
C LEU A 26 -2.91 2.89 9.90
N SER A 27 -3.33 4.15 9.82
CA SER A 27 -3.68 4.96 10.99
C SER A 27 -4.90 4.42 11.73
N ILE A 28 -5.93 3.97 11.01
CA ILE A 28 -7.10 3.28 11.58
C ILE A 28 -6.64 1.99 12.27
N PHE A 29 -5.86 1.16 11.58
CA PHE A 29 -5.33 -0.07 12.15
C PHE A 29 -4.59 0.22 13.46
N LEU A 30 -3.72 1.23 13.48
CA LEU A 30 -3.01 1.61 14.70
C LEU A 30 -3.98 2.05 15.82
N ALA A 31 -4.99 2.87 15.51
CA ALA A 31 -5.96 3.32 16.50
C ALA A 31 -6.78 2.15 17.09
N GLU A 32 -7.18 1.20 16.26
CA GLU A 32 -8.05 0.08 16.67
C GLU A 32 -7.29 -1.07 17.34
N ASN A 33 -5.96 -1.16 17.18
CA ASN A 33 -5.15 -2.26 17.71
C ASN A 33 -4.28 -1.80 18.91
N PRO A 34 -4.64 -2.15 20.17
CA PRO A 34 -3.90 -1.73 21.36
C PRO A 34 -2.42 -2.15 21.37
N HIS A 35 -2.13 -3.34 20.83
CA HIS A 35 -0.75 -3.82 20.71
C HIS A 35 0.06 -2.94 19.76
N ALA A 36 -0.50 -2.51 18.63
CA ALA A 36 0.18 -1.62 17.68
C ALA A 36 0.50 -0.26 18.31
N ARG A 37 -0.39 0.27 19.17
CA ARG A 37 -0.16 1.54 19.90
C ARG A 37 0.98 1.48 20.90
N SER A 38 1.35 0.29 21.37
CA SER A 38 2.55 0.11 22.21
C SER A 38 3.86 0.15 21.42
N ILE A 39 3.79 0.05 20.08
CA ILE A 39 4.95 0.01 19.19
C ILE A 39 5.23 1.39 18.60
N MET A 40 4.20 2.10 18.13
CA MET A 40 4.37 3.41 17.50
C MET A 40 3.16 4.34 17.70
N THR A 41 3.39 5.64 17.56
CA THR A 41 2.35 6.68 17.49
C THR A 41 1.89 6.91 16.04
N VAL A 42 0.75 7.60 15.86
CA VAL A 42 0.26 8.00 14.53
C VAL A 42 1.26 8.92 13.82
N GLU A 43 1.95 9.79 14.56
CA GLU A 43 2.99 10.67 13.99
C GLU A 43 4.19 9.86 13.49
N GLN A 44 4.67 8.90 14.29
CA GLN A 44 5.75 7.99 13.87
C GLN A 44 5.35 7.14 12.67
N LEU A 45 4.08 6.72 12.58
CA LEU A 45 3.54 6.00 11.42
C LEU A 45 3.59 6.87 10.16
N ARG A 46 3.20 8.14 10.25
CA ARG A 46 3.24 9.09 9.12
C ARG A 46 4.66 9.32 8.63
N ASP A 47 5.59 9.53 9.55
CA ASP A 47 7.00 9.74 9.22
C ASP A 47 7.60 8.48 8.58
N SER A 48 7.30 7.30 9.12
CA SER A 48 7.74 6.02 8.56
C SER A 48 7.17 5.79 7.17
N PHE A 49 5.88 6.07 6.96
CA PHE A 49 5.23 5.94 5.66
C PHE A 49 5.92 6.81 4.60
N ARG A 50 6.16 8.10 4.91
CA ARG A 50 6.87 9.02 4.01
C ARG A 50 8.30 8.56 3.73
N ALA A 51 9.00 8.06 4.75
CA ALA A 51 10.35 7.53 4.61
C ALA A 51 10.38 6.31 3.68
N SER A 52 9.46 5.35 3.85
CA SER A 52 9.38 4.16 3.00
C SER A 52 8.96 4.46 1.56
N VAL A 53 8.11 5.49 1.34
CA VAL A 53 7.85 6.00 -0.02
C VAL A 53 9.12 6.59 -0.63
N ALA A 54 9.83 7.44 0.11
CA ALA A 54 11.07 8.07 -0.37
C ALA A 54 12.19 7.05 -0.65
N ALA A 55 12.25 5.97 0.14
CA ALA A 55 13.18 4.86 -0.06
C ALA A 55 12.77 3.91 -1.20
N GLY A 56 11.54 4.03 -1.72
CA GLY A 56 11.00 3.13 -2.74
C GLY A 56 10.70 1.72 -2.22
N GLU A 57 10.53 1.56 -0.91
CA GLU A 57 10.13 0.29 -0.27
C GLU A 57 8.64 0.02 -0.47
N ILE A 58 7.85 1.09 -0.52
CA ILE A 58 6.44 1.06 -0.90
C ILE A 58 6.23 1.99 -2.09
N VAL A 59 5.48 1.52 -3.09
CA VAL A 59 5.33 2.19 -4.39
C VAL A 59 3.87 2.51 -4.62
N TYR A 60 3.60 3.75 -5.01
CA TYR A 60 2.27 4.22 -5.36
C TYR A 60 1.79 3.58 -6.65
N SER A 61 0.55 3.05 -6.67
CA SER A 61 -0.03 2.37 -7.84
C SER A 61 -0.49 3.30 -8.96
N GLY A 62 -0.42 4.63 -8.76
CA GLY A 62 -1.01 5.60 -9.68
C GLY A 62 -2.44 6.02 -9.35
N HIS A 63 -3.07 5.38 -8.34
CA HIS A 63 -4.46 5.66 -7.93
C HIS A 63 -4.59 6.05 -6.45
N HIS A 64 -4.94 5.14 -5.55
CA HIS A 64 -5.10 5.44 -4.12
C HIS A 64 -4.23 4.58 -3.21
N LEU A 65 -3.60 3.53 -3.75
CA LEU A 65 -2.92 2.52 -2.96
C LEU A 65 -1.41 2.54 -3.14
N TYR A 66 -0.72 2.08 -2.10
CA TYR A 66 0.69 1.80 -2.08
C TYR A 66 0.90 0.31 -1.89
N TYR A 67 1.95 -0.20 -2.51
CA TYR A 67 2.30 -1.61 -2.53
C TYR A 67 3.73 -1.82 -2.09
N LEU A 68 3.99 -2.87 -1.31
CA LEU A 68 5.35 -3.27 -0.97
C LEU A 68 6.11 -3.63 -2.26
N LYS A 69 7.29 -3.04 -2.43
CA LYS A 69 8.22 -3.42 -3.49
C LYS A 69 8.81 -4.79 -3.14
N ARG A 70 8.24 -5.84 -3.71
CA ARG A 70 8.78 -7.19 -3.56
C ARG A 70 10.07 -7.29 -4.38
N ALA A 71 11.15 -7.77 -3.77
CA ALA A 71 12.33 -8.15 -4.52
C ALA A 71 11.92 -9.23 -5.55
N PRO A 72 12.49 -9.24 -6.76
CA PRO A 72 12.30 -10.34 -7.69
C PRO A 72 12.60 -11.64 -6.97
N ILE A 73 11.72 -12.64 -7.09
CA ILE A 73 12.04 -13.99 -6.61
C ILE A 73 13.30 -14.41 -7.36
N ALA A 74 14.43 -14.47 -6.66
CA ALA A 74 15.64 -15.06 -7.20
C ALA A 74 15.38 -16.57 -7.30
N ILE A 75 14.87 -17.00 -8.44
CA ILE A 75 14.93 -18.41 -8.82
C ILE A 75 16.40 -18.68 -9.15
N SER A 76 17.13 -19.24 -8.18
CA SER A 76 18.43 -19.83 -8.45
C SER A 76 18.22 -20.99 -9.42
N SER A 77 18.76 -20.86 -10.63
CA SER A 77 18.88 -21.93 -11.63
C SER A 77 19.84 -23.03 -11.19
#